data_AF-A0A932GKJ2-F1
#
_entry.id   AF-A0A932GKJ2-F1
#
_cell.length_a   1.000
_cell.length_b   1.000
_cell.length_c   1.000
_cell.angle_alpha   90.00
_cell.angle_beta   90.00
_cell.angle_gamma   90.00
#
_symmetry.space_group_name_H-M   'P 1'
#
loop_
_entity.id
_entity.type
_entity.pdbx_description
1 polymer ?
#
loop_
_entity_poly.entity_id
_entity_poly.type
_entity_poly.pdbx_seq_one_letter_code
_entity_poly.pdbx_strand_id
1 'polypeptide(L)'
;MVAERPPYLVLIPGSEVYYAPELPLELFFYNGLWFTLHGGRWFYSADYTGPWTYLSPRGVPPALQRLPAEYRGTPSPPRGGTAGSG
;
A
#
# COMPACT_ATOMS: atom_id res chain seq x y z
N MET A 1 -3.49 -18.12 17.21
CA MET A 1 -4.04 -16.79 16.90
C MET A 1 -2.88 -15.82 16.92
N VAL A 2 -2.24 -15.57 15.77
CA VAL A 2 -1.29 -14.46 15.69
C VAL A 2 -2.16 -13.22 15.54
N ALA A 3 -2.26 -12.42 16.60
CA ALA A 3 -2.76 -11.06 16.46
C ALA A 3 -1.66 -10.29 15.72
N GLU A 4 -1.60 -10.46 14.40
CA GLU A 4 -0.80 -9.62 13.52
C GLU A 4 -1.38 -8.22 13.68
N ARG A 5 -0.64 -7.37 14.38
CA ARG A 5 -1.06 -6.00 14.65
C ARG A 5 -1.46 -5.39 13.31
N PRO A 6 -2.64 -4.72 13.22
CA PRO A 6 -3.01 -4.07 11.99
C PRO A 6 -1.86 -3.13 11.58
N PRO A 7 -1.40 -3.21 10.33
CA PRO A 7 -0.23 -2.45 9.90
C PRO A 7 -0.48 -0.96 10.10
N TYR A 8 0.57 -0.21 10.43
CA TYR A 8 0.44 1.23 10.59
C TYR A 8 0.11 1.86 9.23
N LEU A 9 -1.04 2.53 9.15
CA LEU A 9 -1.53 3.17 7.94
C LEU A 9 -1.27 4.68 8.01
N VAL A 10 -0.60 5.20 6.99
CA VAL A 10 -0.33 6.63 6.82
C VAL A 10 -1.18 7.16 5.67
N LEU A 11 -1.90 8.25 5.90
CA LEU A 11 -2.65 8.92 4.84
C LEU A 11 -1.66 9.55 3.86
N ILE A 12 -1.79 9.25 2.56
CA ILE A 12 -1.01 9.93 1.53
C ILE A 12 -1.52 11.37 1.43
N PRO A 13 -0.68 12.39 1.70
CA PRO A 13 -1.09 13.78 1.68
C PRO A 13 -1.75 14.18 0.36
N GLY A 14 -2.89 14.87 0.42
CA GLY A 14 -3.64 15.27 -0.77
C GLY A 14 -4.45 14.15 -1.43
N SER A 15 -4.64 13.02 -0.75
CA SER A 15 -5.50 11.92 -1.21
C SER A 15 -6.35 11.34 -0.07
N GLU A 16 -7.23 10.40 -0.41
CA GLU A 16 -8.04 9.62 0.53
C GLU A 16 -7.49 8.19 0.71
N VAL A 17 -6.29 7.94 0.21
CA VAL A 17 -5.66 6.62 0.20
C VAL A 17 -4.63 6.55 1.33
N TYR A 18 -4.66 5.45 2.06
CA TYR A 18 -3.67 5.15 3.07
C TYR A 18 -2.64 4.18 2.50
N TYR A 19 -1.39 4.27 2.94
CA TYR A 19 -0.34 3.30 2.62
C TYR A 19 0.32 2.77 3.89
N ALA A 20 0.88 1.58 3.82
CA ALA A 20 1.60 0.96 4.92
C ALA A 20 3.13 1.10 4.72
N PRO A 21 3.79 2.12 5.30
CA PRO A 21 5.25 2.32 5.12
C PRO A 21 6.10 1.18 5.70
N GLU A 22 5.55 0.41 6.64
CA GLU A 22 6.24 -0.71 7.28
C GLU A 22 6.30 -1.95 6.39
N LEU A 23 5.47 -2.02 5.35
CA LEU A 23 5.40 -3.16 4.46
C LEU A 23 6.18 -2.89 3.17
N PRO A 24 6.97 -3.85 2.69
CA PRO A 24 7.76 -3.70 1.47
C PRO A 24 6.90 -3.77 0.20
N LEU A 25 5.63 -4.16 0.31
CA LEU A 25 4.69 -4.17 -0.81
C LEU A 25 4.03 -2.80 -0.97
N GLU A 26 3.72 -2.45 -2.22
CA GLU A 26 2.91 -1.27 -2.60
C GLU A 26 1.46 -1.45 -2.14
N LEU A 27 1.24 -1.53 -0.84
CA LEU A 27 -0.05 -1.78 -0.18
C LEU A 27 -0.75 -0.45 0.09
N PHE A 28 -1.93 -0.32 -0.48
CA PHE A 28 -2.80 0.83 -0.33
C PHE A 28 -4.13 0.41 0.27
N PHE A 29 -4.66 1.17 1.20
CA PHE A 29 -5.98 0.97 1.77
C PHE A 29 -6.89 2.12 1.36
N TYR A 30 -8.00 1.79 0.72
CA TYR A 30 -8.97 2.76 0.24
C TYR A 30 -10.39 2.18 0.31
N ASN A 31 -11.31 2.93 0.90
CA ASN A 31 -12.73 2.57 0.96
C ASN A 31 -13.01 1.15 1.51
N GLY A 32 -12.26 0.72 2.53
CA GLY A 32 -12.45 -0.61 3.15
C GLY A 32 -11.79 -1.77 2.41
N LEU A 33 -11.09 -1.51 1.31
CA LEU A 33 -10.39 -2.53 0.52
C LEU A 33 -8.89 -2.25 0.49
N TRP A 34 -8.12 -3.33 0.45
CA TRP A 34 -6.68 -3.32 0.22
C TRP A 34 -6.41 -3.42 -1.27
N PHE A 35 -5.44 -2.66 -1.75
CA PHE A 35 -5.00 -2.64 -3.13
C PHE A 35 -3.49 -2.82 -3.15
N THR A 36 -3.00 -3.52 -4.16
CA THR A 36 -1.57 -3.65 -4.43
C THR A 36 -1.29 -3.51 -5.91
N LEU A 37 -0.14 -2.92 -6.23
CA LEU A 37 0.36 -2.82 -7.58
C LEU A 37 1.48 -3.85 -7.74
N HIS A 38 1.33 -4.75 -8.70
CA HIS A 38 2.34 -5.77 -8.98
C HIS A 38 2.51 -5.95 -10.49
N GLY A 39 3.72 -5.69 -10.99
CA GLY A 39 4.04 -5.81 -12.42
C GLY A 39 3.16 -4.92 -13.31
N GLY A 40 2.79 -3.73 -12.83
CA GLY A 40 1.92 -2.78 -13.54
C GLY A 40 0.44 -3.15 -13.54
N ARG A 41 0.03 -4.18 -12.78
CA ARG A 41 -1.37 -4.59 -12.63
C ARG A 41 -1.84 -4.33 -11.21
N TRP A 42 -3.05 -3.80 -11.09
CA TRP A 42 -3.69 -3.61 -9.81
C TRP A 42 -4.38 -4.89 -9.36
N PHE A 43 -4.29 -5.17 -8.08
CA PHE A 43 -5.02 -6.23 -7.42
C PHE A 43 -5.68 -5.64 -6.17
N TYR A 44 -6.79 -6.24 -5.75
CA TYR A 44 -7.49 -5.84 -4.53
C TYR A 44 -7.84 -7.04 -3.66
N SER A 45 -8.02 -6.81 -2.37
CA SER A 45 -8.48 -7.81 -1.41
C SER A 45 -9.24 -7.15 -0.26
N ALA A 46 -10.04 -7.95 0.45
CA ALA A 46 -10.63 -7.53 1.71
C ALA A 46 -9.58 -7.50 2.84
N ASP A 47 -8.48 -8.23 2.69
CA ASP A 47 -7.42 -8.36 3.69
C ASP A 47 -6.05 -8.01 3.10
N TYR A 48 -5.17 -7.41 3.91
CA TYR A 48 -3.80 -7.06 3.49
C TYR A 48 -2.93 -8.29 3.19
N THR A 49 -3.36 -9.49 3.61
CA THR A 49 -2.71 -10.77 3.33
C THR A 49 -3.20 -11.44 2.04
N GLY A 50 -4.22 -10.90 1.39
CA GLY A 50 -4.95 -11.56 0.32
C GLY A 50 -6.09 -12.46 0.85
N PRO A 51 -6.81 -13.19 -0.02
CA PRO A 51 -6.48 -13.46 -1.43
C PRO A 51 -6.64 -12.26 -2.35
N TRP A 52 -5.72 -12.11 -3.31
CA TRP A 52 -5.69 -10.98 -4.23
C TRP A 52 -6.51 -11.26 -5.49
N THR A 53 -7.41 -10.34 -5.82
CA THR A 53 -8.22 -10.37 -7.04
C THR A 53 -7.70 -9.34 -8.03
N TYR A 54 -7.49 -9.75 -9.28
CA TYR A 54 -7.08 -8.83 -10.34
C TYR A 54 -8.12 -7.73 -10.54
N LEU A 55 -7.65 -6.48 -10.56
CA LEU A 55 -8.45 -5.31 -10.86
C LEU A 55 -8.10 -4.79 -12.25
N SER A 56 -9.08 -4.84 -13.14
CA SER A 56 -8.95 -4.25 -14.47
C SER A 56 -8.59 -2.76 -14.38
N PRO A 57 -7.75 -2.21 -15.26
CA PRO A 57 -7.35 -0.80 -15.23
C PRO A 57 -8.53 0.19 -15.22
N ARG A 58 -9.65 -0.17 -15.87
CA ARG A 58 -10.89 0.62 -15.87
C ARG A 58 -11.63 0.63 -14.53
N GLY A 59 -11.39 -0.36 -13.68
CA GLY A 59 -11.99 -0.50 -12.36
C GLY A 59 -11.12 0.08 -11.23
N VAL A 60 -9.92 0.56 -11.54
CA VAL A 60 -9.04 1.19 -10.54
C VAL A 60 -9.66 2.52 -10.11
N PRO A 61 -9.92 2.73 -8.80
CA PRO A 61 -10.47 3.98 -8.31
C PRO A 61 -9.64 5.20 -8.74
N PRO A 62 -10.29 6.33 -9.08
CA PRO A 62 -9.58 7.55 -9.47
C PRO A 62 -8.60 8.05 -8.41
N ALA A 63 -8.89 7.84 -7.12
CA ALA A 63 -7.98 8.17 -6.02
C ALA A 63 -6.63 7.44 -6.15
N LEU A 64 -6.68 6.13 -6.44
CA LEU A 64 -5.51 5.30 -6.69
C LEU A 64 -4.80 5.66 -7.99
N GLN A 65 -5.51 6.20 -9.00
CA GLN A 65 -4.96 6.71 -10.27
C GLN A 65 -4.40 8.15 -10.20
N ARG A 66 -4.72 8.90 -9.15
CA ARG A 66 -4.17 10.24 -8.87
C ARG A 66 -2.99 10.26 -7.91
N LEU A 67 -2.73 9.17 -7.19
CA LEU A 67 -1.49 9.01 -6.42
C LEU A 67 -0.24 9.44 -7.21
N PRO A 68 0.65 10.21 -6.59
CA PRO A 68 1.92 10.55 -7.21
C PRO A 68 2.73 9.29 -7.55
N ALA A 69 3.50 9.34 -8.64
CA ALA A 69 4.35 8.22 -9.05
C ALA A 69 5.38 7.83 -7.98
N GLU A 70 5.74 8.77 -7.11
CA GLU A 70 6.62 8.54 -5.96
C GLU A 70 6.05 7.53 -4.95
N TYR A 71 4.74 7.24 -4.97
CA TYR A 71 4.12 6.19 -4.14
C TYR A 71 3.83 4.91 -4.95
N ARG A 72 3.76 4.99 -6.28
CA ARG A 72 3.45 3.86 -7.21
C ARG A 72 4.67 3.19 -7.83
N GLY A 73 5.85 3.59 -7.39
CA GLY A 73 7.11 3.09 -7.93
C GLY A 73 8.27 3.38 -7.01
N THR A 74 8.00 3.75 -5.75
CA THR A 74 9.07 3.85 -4.76
C THR A 74 9.67 2.47 -4.58
N PRO A 75 10.94 2.25 -4.93
CA PRO A 75 11.67 1.22 -4.22
C PRO A 75 11.64 1.64 -2.76
N SER A 76 11.40 0.69 -1.85
CA SER A 76 11.48 0.93 -0.40
C SER A 76 12.61 1.90 -0.09
N PRO A 77 12.40 2.97 0.71
CA PRO A 77 13.55 3.70 1.22
C PRO A 77 14.44 2.70 1.96
N PRO A 78 15.77 2.69 1.73
CA PRO A 78 16.65 1.78 2.44
C PRO A 78 16.61 2.15 3.92
N ARG A 79 16.10 1.21 4.73
CA ARG A 79 16.27 1.04 6.19
C ARG A 79 16.93 2.24 6.90
N GLY A 80 16.13 3.24 7.25
CA GLY A 80 16.53 4.31 8.17
C GLY A 80 16.47 3.85 9.63
N GLY A 81 17.27 2.84 9.99
CA GLY A 81 17.42 2.36 11.36
C GLY A 81 18.78 2.74 11.92
N THR A 82 19.09 4.02 12.02
CA THR A 82 20.11 4.51 12.96
C THR A 82 19.44 4.74 14.31
N ALA A 83 19.53 3.73 15.18
CA ALA A 83 19.36 3.91 16.62
C ALA A 83 20.32 2.95 17.34
N GLY A 84 21.40 3.53 17.90
CA GLY A 84 22.36 2.80 18.74
C GLY A 84 23.81 3.23 18.51
N SER A 85 24.14 4.48 18.85
CA SER A 85 25.47 4.75 19.39
C SER A 85 25.48 4.19 20.81
N GLY A 86 26.43 3.30 21.09
CA GLY A 86 26.66 2.68 22.39
C GLY A 86 27.81 1.70 22.31
#